data_AF-A0A431X0J9-F1
#
_entry.id   AF-A0A431X0J9-F1
#
_cell.length_a   1.000
_cell.length_b   1.000
_cell.length_c   1.000
_cell.angle_alpha   90.00
_cell.angle_beta   90.00
_cell.angle_gamma   90.00
#
_symmetry.space_group_name_H-M   'P 1'
#
loop_
_entity.id
_entity.type
_entity.pdbx_description
1 polymer ?
#
loop_
_entity_poly.entity_id
_entity_poly.type
_entity_poly.pdbx_seq_one_letter_code
_entity_poly.pdbx_strand_id
1 'polypeptide(L)'
;MSYVYLYALLGVSLFVLGLNALIVHAHLLRKILAVNVMSTGVFLVLVALSSRNEEVLPDPVPHAMVITGIVVSVSATALALILMLKVNRATGKNELPDRGRD
;
A
#
# COMPACT_ATOMS: atom_id res chain seq x y z
N MET A 1 -1.85 -26.20 0.36
CA MET A 1 -1.11 -25.59 -0.76
C MET A 1 -1.92 -24.58 -1.58
N SER A 2 -3.17 -24.87 -1.97
CA SER A 2 -3.97 -23.96 -2.83
C SER A 2 -4.18 -22.56 -2.26
N TYR A 3 -4.46 -22.45 -0.96
CA TYR A 3 -4.76 -21.17 -0.32
C TYR A 3 -3.58 -20.19 -0.32
N VAL A 4 -2.35 -20.69 -0.17
CA VAL A 4 -1.13 -19.86 -0.19
C VAL A 4 -0.96 -19.17 -1.54
N TYR A 5 -1.11 -19.92 -2.63
CA TYR A 5 -1.02 -19.36 -3.97
C TYR A 5 -2.17 -18.39 -4.27
N LEU A 6 -3.39 -18.71 -3.82
CA LEU A 6 -4.55 -17.83 -3.97
C LEU A 6 -4.33 -16.50 -3.26
N TYR A 7 -3.90 -16.52 -1.99
CA TYR A 7 -3.60 -15.31 -1.24
C TYR A 7 -2.41 -14.56 -1.87
N ALA A 8 -1.31 -15.22 -2.21
CA ALA A 8 -0.19 -14.57 -2.86
C ALA A 8 -0.59 -13.86 -4.18
N LEU A 9 -1.40 -14.52 -5.02
CA LEU A 9 -1.87 -13.97 -6.29
C LEU A 9 -2.84 -12.78 -6.06
N LEU A 10 -3.74 -12.88 -5.08
CA LEU A 10 -4.58 -11.75 -4.67
C LEU A 10 -3.73 -10.56 -4.17
N GLY A 11 -2.71 -10.81 -3.37
CA GLY A 11 -1.82 -9.77 -2.84
C GLY A 11 -1.04 -9.07 -3.95
N VAL A 12 -0.49 -9.83 -4.90
CA VAL A 12 0.16 -9.28 -6.11
C VAL A 12 -0.84 -8.48 -6.96
N SER A 13 -2.07 -8.97 -7.12
CA SER A 13 -3.11 -8.28 -7.88
C SER A 13 -3.47 -6.94 -7.25
N LEU A 14 -3.64 -6.89 -5.92
CA LEU A 14 -3.86 -5.64 -5.18
C LEU A 14 -2.69 -4.67 -5.32
N PHE A 15 -1.45 -5.17 -5.26
CA PHE A 15 -0.26 -4.34 -5.46
C PHE A 15 -0.23 -3.71 -6.85
N VAL A 16 -0.48 -4.50 -7.90
CA VAL A 16 -0.50 -4.01 -9.29
C VAL A 16 -1.65 -3.02 -9.51
N LEU A 17 -2.84 -3.29 -8.96
CA LEU A 17 -3.99 -2.38 -9.04
C LEU A 17 -3.68 -1.05 -8.35
N GLY A 18 -3.10 -1.09 -7.15
CA GLY A 18 -2.69 0.11 -6.44
C GLY A 18 -1.59 0.87 -7.19
N LEU A 19 -0.61 0.18 -7.77
CA LEU A 19 0.42 0.81 -8.59
C LEU A 19 -0.16 1.48 -9.83
N ASN A 20 -1.12 0.84 -10.49
CA ASN A 20 -1.83 1.43 -11.63
C ASN A 20 -2.60 2.69 -11.21
N ALA A 21 -3.35 2.63 -10.11
CA ALA A 21 -4.10 3.78 -9.58
C ALA A 21 -3.19 4.94 -9.17
N LEU A 22 -1.99 4.65 -8.65
CA LEU A 22 -0.99 5.64 -8.27
C LEU A 22 -0.46 6.41 -9.50
N ILE A 23 -0.27 5.73 -10.63
CA ILE A 23 0.24 6.32 -11.87
C ILE A 23 -0.86 7.07 -12.62
N VAL A 24 -2.07 6.50 -12.70
CA VAL A 24 -3.16 7.03 -13.55
C VAL A 24 -3.86 8.25 -12.94
N HIS A 25 -3.98 8.32 -11.60
CA HIS A 25 -4.75 9.40 -10.97
C HIS A 25 -3.89 10.61 -10.62
N ALA A 26 -4.30 11.81 -11.06
CA ALA A 26 -3.64 13.07 -10.71
C ALA A 26 -3.92 13.51 -9.25
N HIS A 27 -5.15 13.28 -8.78
CA HIS A 27 -5.62 13.72 -7.46
C HIS A 27 -4.85 13.06 -6.31
N LEU A 28 -4.27 13.86 -5.42
CA LEU A 28 -3.42 13.43 -4.30
C LEU A 28 -4.10 12.41 -3.38
N LEU A 29 -5.38 12.62 -3.02
CA LEU A 29 -6.11 11.65 -2.20
C LEU A 29 -6.17 10.25 -2.84
N ARG A 30 -6.37 10.16 -4.16
CA ARG A 30 -6.40 8.87 -4.86
C ARG A 30 -5.02 8.22 -4.86
N LYS A 31 -3.95 9.01 -4.97
CA LYS A 31 -2.57 8.51 -4.82
C LYS A 31 -2.31 7.97 -3.41
N ILE A 32 -2.78 8.65 -2.36
CA ILE A 32 -2.64 8.19 -0.97
C ILE A 32 -3.38 6.86 -0.77
N LEU A 33 -4.63 6.76 -1.25
CA LEU A 33 -5.40 5.53 -1.20
C LEU A 33 -4.73 4.41 -2.00
N ALA A 34 -4.18 4.72 -3.17
CA ALA A 34 -3.45 3.77 -3.99
C ALA A 34 -2.24 3.17 -3.25
N VAL A 35 -1.45 3.99 -2.56
CA VAL A 35 -0.31 3.52 -1.74
C VAL A 35 -0.80 2.63 -0.57
N ASN A 36 -1.95 2.95 0.03
CA ASN A 36 -2.54 2.13 1.09
C ASN A 36 -2.94 0.74 0.55
N VAL A 37 -3.62 0.68 -0.60
CA VAL A 37 -3.99 -0.58 -1.28
C VAL A 37 -2.74 -1.39 -1.67
N MET A 38 -1.70 -0.73 -2.19
CA MET A 38 -0.42 -1.40 -2.47
C MET A 38 0.15 -2.06 -1.23
N SER A 39 0.14 -1.36 -0.08
CA SER A 39 0.64 -1.86 1.19
C SER A 39 -0.14 -3.08 1.67
N THR A 40 -1.48 -3.07 1.55
CA THR A 40 -2.33 -4.24 1.84
C THR A 40 -1.93 -5.45 0.98
N GLY A 41 -1.66 -5.24 -0.31
CA GLY A 41 -1.17 -6.30 -1.20
C GLY A 41 0.14 -6.93 -0.72
N VAL A 42 1.11 -6.10 -0.30
CA VAL A 42 2.39 -6.57 0.27
C VAL A 42 2.17 -7.37 1.56
N PHE A 43 1.33 -6.87 2.47
CA PHE A 43 1.03 -7.58 3.72
C PHE A 43 0.40 -8.94 3.48
N LEU A 44 -0.51 -9.03 2.51
CA LEU A 44 -1.21 -10.26 2.17
C LEU A 44 -0.24 -11.30 1.58
N VAL A 45 0.73 -10.88 0.76
CA VAL A 45 1.81 -11.75 0.26
C VAL A 45 2.69 -12.27 1.41
N LEU A 46 3.09 -11.40 2.35
CA LEU A 46 3.92 -11.80 3.50
C LEU A 46 3.22 -12.84 4.40
N VAL A 47 1.93 -12.64 4.69
CA VAL A 47 1.14 -13.61 5.47
C VAL A 47 0.98 -14.93 4.71
N ALA A 48 0.74 -14.90 3.39
CA ALA A 48 0.66 -16.12 2.59
C ALA A 48 1.96 -16.93 2.65
N LEU A 49 3.12 -16.27 2.58
CA LEU A 49 4.43 -16.91 2.64
C LEU A 49 4.75 -17.52 4.01
N SER A 50 4.20 -16.95 5.09
CA SER A 50 4.34 -17.51 6.46
C SER A 50 3.69 -18.90 6.59
N SER A 51 2.62 -19.15 5.84
CA SER A 51 1.84 -20.40 5.89
C SER A 51 2.18 -21.38 4.75
N ARG A 52 3.37 -21.26 4.14
CA ARG A 52 3.77 -22.10 2.99
C ARG A 52 3.87 -23.60 3.31
N ASN A 53 4.12 -23.94 4.56
CA ASN A 53 4.27 -25.33 5.03
C ASN A 53 3.11 -25.66 5.96
N GLU A 54 2.11 -26.41 5.47
CA GLU A 54 0.89 -26.73 6.25
C GLU A 54 1.15 -27.70 7.41
N GLU A 55 2.27 -28.45 7.37
CA GLU A 55 2.66 -29.41 8.41
C GLU A 55 3.45 -28.80 9.57
N VAL A 56 3.91 -27.55 9.42
CA VAL A 56 4.71 -26.83 10.41
C VAL A 56 3.92 -25.62 10.89
N LEU A 57 4.10 -25.24 12.16
CA LEU A 57 3.52 -24.02 12.71
C LEU A 57 3.91 -22.82 11.81
N PRO A 58 2.98 -21.90 11.48
CA PRO A 58 3.28 -20.74 10.63
C PRO A 58 4.48 -19.94 11.15
N ASP A 59 5.32 -19.46 10.23
CA ASP A 59 6.50 -18.67 10.58
C ASP A 59 6.07 -17.37 11.28
N PRO A 60 6.50 -17.11 12.53
CA PRO A 60 6.11 -15.90 13.25
C PRO A 60 6.76 -14.63 12.68
N VAL A 61 7.85 -14.74 11.90
CA VAL A 61 8.62 -13.58 11.44
C VAL A 61 7.82 -12.72 10.45
N PRO A 62 7.23 -13.25 9.35
CA PRO A 62 6.43 -12.41 8.46
C PRO A 62 5.18 -11.83 9.14
N HIS A 63 4.61 -12.52 10.14
CA HIS A 63 3.50 -11.99 10.93
C HIS A 63 3.89 -10.74 11.73
N ALA A 64 5.03 -10.79 12.42
CA ALA A 64 5.55 -9.64 13.16
C ALA A 64 5.90 -8.47 12.21
N MET A 65 6.46 -8.77 11.04
CA MET A 65 6.74 -7.76 9.99
C MET A 65 5.46 -7.09 9.48
N VAL A 66 4.35 -7.82 9.37
CA VAL A 66 3.07 -7.25 8.92
C VAL A 66 2.47 -6.32 9.97
N ILE A 67 2.45 -6.71 11.25
CA ILE A 67 1.90 -5.85 12.32
C ILE A 67 2.69 -4.55 12.42
N THR A 68 4.03 -4.63 12.36
CA THR A 68 4.89 -3.44 12.35
C THR A 68 4.70 -2.60 11.08
N GLY A 69 4.61 -3.25 9.92
CA GLY A 69 4.33 -2.60 8.64
C GLY A 69 2.99 -1.86 8.62
N ILE A 70 1.94 -2.41 9.22
CA ILE A 70 0.62 -1.77 9.32
C ILE A 70 0.74 -0.44 10.08
N VAL A 71 1.42 -0.41 11.23
CA VAL A 71 1.61 0.82 12.02
C VAL A 71 2.38 1.88 11.21
N VAL A 72 3.43 1.47 10.49
CA VAL A 72 4.20 2.36 9.61
C VAL A 72 3.33 2.90 8.47
N SER A 73 2.51 2.06 7.84
CA SER A 73 1.63 2.46 6.73
C SER A 73 0.54 3.45 7.15
N VAL A 74 -0.03 3.29 8.35
CA VAL A 74 -1.01 4.22 8.93
C VAL A 74 -0.34 5.56 9.23
N SER A 75 0.84 5.55 9.82
CA SER A 75 1.63 6.76 10.10
C SER A 75 2.00 7.51 8.82
N ALA A 76 2.44 6.78 7.78
CA ALA A 76 2.73 7.34 6.46
C ALA A 76 1.48 7.94 5.79
N THR A 77 0.32 7.28 5.92
CA THR A 77 -0.97 7.79 5.41
C THR A 77 -1.36 9.09 6.12
N ALA A 78 -1.23 9.14 7.45
CA ALA A 78 -1.49 10.36 8.22
C ALA A 78 -0.56 11.52 7.79
N LEU A 79 0.73 11.25 7.65
CA LEU A 79 1.70 12.24 7.16
C LEU A 79 1.35 12.71 5.74
N ALA A 80 1.02 11.79 4.83
CA ALA A 80 0.66 12.13 3.46
C ALA A 80 -0.61 13.00 3.38
N LEU A 81 -1.60 12.73 4.22
CA LEU A 81 -2.81 13.56 4.32
C LEU A 81 -2.50 14.97 4.84
N ILE A 82 -1.64 15.10 5.85
CA ILE A 82 -1.19 16.41 6.35
C ILE A 82 -0.45 17.18 5.25
N LEU A 83 0.43 16.52 4.49
CA LEU A 83 1.13 17.13 3.37
C LEU A 83 0.17 17.55 2.25
N MET A 84 -0.83 16.72 1.92
CA MET A 84 -1.87 17.06 0.95
C MET A 84 -2.65 18.31 1.38
N LEU A 85 -3.07 18.39 2.65
CA LEU A 85 -3.77 19.56 3.18
C LEU A 85 -2.87 20.81 3.14
N LYS A 86 -1.56 20.67 3.40
CA LYS A 86 -0.60 21.77 3.28
C LYS A 86 -0.45 22.25 1.83
N VAL A 87 -0.40 21.33 0.87
CA VAL A 87 -0.37 21.67 -0.57
C VAL A 87 -1.65 22.36 -1.00
N ASN A 88 -2.81 21.85 -0.57
CA ASN A 88 -4.10 22.48 -0.86
C ASN A 88 -4.17 23.92 -0.31
N ARG A 89 -3.71 24.16 0.92
CA ARG A 89 -3.66 25.51 1.50
C ARG A 89 -2.73 26.46 0.75
N ALA A 90 -1.62 25.95 0.20
CA ALA A 90 -0.64 26.77 -0.50
C ALA A 90 -1.00 27.05 -1.98
N THR A 91 -1.65 26.10 -2.65
CA THR A 91 -1.89 26.15 -4.11
C THR A 91 -3.37 26.25 -4.50
N GLY A 92 -4.28 25.99 -3.56
CA GLY A 92 -5.71 25.81 -3.82
C GLY A 92 -6.07 24.51 -4.55
N LYS A 93 -5.08 23.68 -4.92
CA LYS A 93 -5.27 22.46 -5.73
C LYS A 93 -4.96 21.19 -4.93
N ASN A 94 -5.63 20.10 -5.27
CA ASN A 94 -5.38 18.76 -4.70
C ASN A 94 -4.49 17.90 -5.61
N GLU A 95 -3.65 18.55 -6.41
CA GLU A 95 -2.78 17.92 -7.39
C GLU A 95 -1.37 18.49 -7.21
N LEU A 96 -0.37 17.71 -7.60
CA LEU A 96 1.00 18.20 -7.59
C LEU A 96 1.17 19.24 -8.71
N PRO A 97 1.87 20.35 -8.46
CA PRO A 97 2.21 21.29 -9.52
C PRO A 97 3.07 20.59 -10.57
N ASP A 98 2.65 20.65 -11.83
CA ASP A 98 3.37 20.05 -12.94
C ASP A 98 4.66 20.87 -13.15
N ARG A 99 5.82 20.27 -12.86
CA ARG A 99 7.11 20.98 -12.78
C ARG A 99 7.73 21.29 -14.16
N GLY A 100 6.93 21.30 -15.23
CA GLY A 100 7.41 21.25 -16.61
C GLY A 100 6.78 22.19 -17.63
N ARG A 101 5.94 23.16 -17.25
CA ARG A 101 5.37 24.14 -18.21
C ARG A 101 5.20 25.52 -17.58
N ASP A 102 6.32 26.23 -17.46
CA ASP A 102 6.39 27.68 -17.56
C ASP A 102 7.08 28.03 -18.89
#